data_AF-A0A529ZBR2-F1
#
_entry.id   AF-A0A529ZBR2-F1
#
_cell.length_a   1.000
_cell.length_b   1.000
_cell.length_c   1.000
_cell.angle_alpha   90.00
_cell.angle_beta   90.00
_cell.angle_gamma   90.00
#
_symmetry.space_group_name_H-M   'P 1'
#
loop_
_entity.id
_entity.type
_entity.pdbx_description
1 polymer ?
#
loop_
_entity_poly.entity_id
_entity_poly.type
_entity_poly.pdbx_seq_one_letter_code
_entity_poly.pdbx_strand_id
1 'polypeptide(L)' 'AKIDLKNQKVLGHLDLSRMGMPQDIRLSPDGKVFYVADMMNDGVFLIDGDSFKEIGFIPTGIGTHGFVVSRDG' A
#
# COMPACT_ATOMS: atom_id res chain seq x y z
N ALA A 1 -5.53 1.20 -7.68
CA ALA A 1 -5.27 1.65 -9.06
C ALA A 1 -4.19 2.74 -9.03
N LYS A 2 -3.33 2.83 -10.04
CA LYS A 2 -2.38 3.95 -10.24
C LYS A 2 -3.05 4.99 -11.12
N ILE A 3 -3.07 6.25 -10.66
CA ILE A 3 -3.83 7.33 -11.31
C ILE A 3 -2.86 8.44 -11.71
N ASP A 4 -2.92 8.84 -12.98
CA ASP A 4 -2.38 10.11 -13.44
C ASP A 4 -3.38 11.22 -13.11
N LEU A 5 -3.05 12.02 -12.10
CA LEU A 5 -3.92 13.10 -11.64
C LEU A 5 -4.01 14.27 -12.64
N LYS A 6 -2.94 14.55 -13.38
CA LYS A 6 -2.91 15.68 -14.33
C LYS A 6 -3.86 15.42 -15.49
N ASN A 7 -3.84 14.20 -16.01
CA ASN A 7 -4.66 13.79 -17.14
C ASN A 7 -5.95 13.06 -16.73
N GLN A 8 -6.21 12.94 -15.42
CA GLN A 8 -7.37 12.24 -14.84
C GLN A 8 -7.57 10.83 -15.42
N LYS A 9 -6.48 10.07 -15.53
CA LYS A 9 -6.47 8.75 -16.18
C LYS A 9 -6.02 7.66 -15.23
N VAL A 10 -6.69 6.51 -15.28
CA VAL A 10 -6.18 5.29 -14.66
C VAL A 10 -5.05 4.73 -15.52
N LEU A 11 -3.86 4.62 -14.94
CA LEU A 11 -2.68 4.07 -15.58
C LEU A 11 -2.62 2.54 -15.45
N GLY A 12 -3.24 1.98 -14.41
CA GLY A 12 -3.30 0.54 -14.21
C GLY A 12 -3.91 0.13 -12.87
N HIS A 13 -4.14 -1.16 -12.74
CA HIS A 13 -4.56 -1.82 -11.50
C HIS A 13 -3.45 -2.78 -11.05
N LEU A 14 -3.27 -2.89 -9.74
CA LEU A 14 -2.37 -3.86 -9.14
C LEU A 14 -3.25 -4.81 -8.34
N ASP A 15 -3.22 -6.07 -8.74
CA ASP A 15 -3.77 -7.16 -7.94
C ASP A 15 -2.69 -7.59 -6.95
N LEU A 16 -3.03 -7.60 -5.67
CA LEU A 16 -2.13 -8.08 -4.63
C LEU A 16 -2.03 -9.60 -4.69
N SER A 17 -0.96 -10.14 -4.13
CA SER A 17 -0.67 -11.57 -4.13
C SER A 17 -1.72 -12.42 -3.39
N ARG A 18 -2.57 -11.77 -2.58
CA ARG A 18 -3.62 -12.41 -1.77
C ARG A 18 -4.90 -11.61 -1.91
N MET A 19 -6.03 -12.30 -1.81
CA MET A 19 -7.30 -11.61 -1.54
C MET A 19 -7.14 -10.77 -0.27
N GLY A 20 -7.78 -9.60 -0.23
CA GLY A 20 -7.56 -8.62 0.82
C GLY A 20 -8.82 -7.90 1.23
N MET A 21 -8.72 -7.19 2.35
CA MET A 21 -9.67 -6.16 2.76
C MET A 21 -8.88 -4.89 3.14
N PRO A 22 -8.31 -4.17 2.14
CA PRO A 22 -7.47 -3.01 2.39
C PRO A 22 -8.24 -1.88 3.07
N GLN A 23 -7.63 -1.25 4.08
CA GLN A 23 -8.28 -0.24 4.92
C GLN A 23 -7.65 1.15 4.85
N ASP A 24 -6.32 1.23 4.91
CA ASP A 24 -5.56 2.50 4.87
C ASP A 24 -4.36 2.36 3.94
N ILE A 25 -3.94 3.48 3.34
CA ILE A 25 -2.76 3.59 2.51
C ILE A 25 -1.92 4.79 2.93
N ARG A 26 -0.61 4.57 3.13
CA ARG A 26 0.36 5.61 3.49
C ARG A 26 1.57 5.53 2.58
N LEU A 27 2.15 6.68 2.25
CA LEU A 27 3.39 6.78 1.49
C LEU A 27 4.57 6.95 2.45
N SER A 28 5.69 6.29 2.16
CA SER A 28 6.96 6.52 2.86
C SER A 28 7.42 7.99 2.72
N PRO A 29 8.21 8.51 3.67
CA PRO A 29 8.69 9.89 3.62
C PRO A 29 9.51 10.22 2.36
N ASP A 30 10.22 9.24 1.81
CA ASP A 30 11.00 9.37 0.57
C ASP A 30 10.16 9.22 -0.71
N GLY A 31 8.85 8.93 -0.58
CA GLY A 31 7.92 8.85 -1.70
C GLY A 31 7.98 7.55 -2.50
N LYS A 32 8.74 6.53 -2.08
CA LYS A 32 9.01 5.33 -2.89
C LYS A 32 8.09 4.16 -2.60
N VAL A 33 7.67 3.98 -1.34
CA VAL A 33 6.92 2.79 -0.91
C VAL A 33 5.55 3.20 -0.40
N PHE A 34 4.52 2.58 -0.97
CA PHE A 34 3.17 2.61 -0.40
C PHE A 34 3.00 1.45 0.57
N TYR A 35 2.62 1.77 1.78
CA TYR A 35 2.17 0.84 2.81
C TYR A 35 0.66 0.74 2.73
N VAL A 36 0.12 -0.47 2.60
CA VAL A 36 -1.32 -0.73 2.52
C VAL A 36 -1.72 -1.66 3.65
N ALA A 37 -2.44 -1.14 4.64
CA ALA A 37 -3.01 -1.94 5.71
C ALA A 37 -4.10 -2.86 5.16
N ASP A 38 -4.03 -4.13 5.52
CA ASP A 38 -5.02 -5.13 5.15
C ASP A 38 -5.57 -5.83 6.39
N MET A 39 -6.87 -5.68 6.60
CA MET A 39 -7.54 -6.19 7.79
C MET A 39 -7.73 -7.71 7.75
N MET A 40 -7.86 -8.30 6.56
CA MET A 40 -8.09 -9.74 6.41
C MET A 40 -6.80 -10.55 6.54
N ASN A 41 -5.67 -9.98 6.11
CA ASN A 41 -4.36 -10.62 6.15
C ASN A 41 -3.57 -10.28 7.41
N ASP A 42 -4.12 -9.48 8.33
CA ASP A 42 -3.49 -9.10 9.61
C ASP A 42 -2.09 -8.48 9.40
N GLY A 43 -1.99 -7.52 8.49
CA GLY A 43 -0.70 -6.90 8.18
C GLY A 43 -0.74 -5.76 7.17
N VAL A 44 0.43 -5.44 6.64
CA VAL A 44 0.66 -4.31 5.74
C VAL A 44 1.42 -4.78 4.50
N PHE A 45 0.82 -4.60 3.31
CA PHE A 45 1.52 -4.80 2.04
C PHE A 45 2.44 -3.63 1.73
N LEU A 46 3.60 -3.91 1.16
CA LEU A 46 4.56 -2.92 0.68
C LEU A 46 4.53 -2.93 -0.84
N ILE A 47 4.30 -1.76 -1.43
CA ILE A 47 4.20 -1.58 -2.88
C ILE A 47 5.23 -0.55 -3.30
N ASP A 48 6.10 -0.92 -4.23
CA ASP A 48 7.00 0.02 -4.89
C ASP A 48 6.20 0.92 -5.83
N GLY A 49 6.27 2.24 -5.61
CA GLY A 49 5.47 3.22 -6.33
C GLY A 49 5.87 3.39 -7.80
N ASP A 50 7.15 3.24 -8.11
CA ASP A 50 7.68 3.45 -9.46
C ASP A 50 7.33 2.29 -10.39
N SER A 51 7.75 1.08 -10.01
CA SER A 51 7.47 -0.15 -10.75
C SER A 51 6.03 -0.64 -10.59
N PHE A 52 5.29 -0.11 -9.61
CA PHE A 52 3.91 -0.46 -9.29
C PHE A 52 3.74 -1.96 -9.02
N LYS A 53 4.58 -2.48 -8.11
CA LYS A 53 4.61 -3.90 -7.74
C LYS A 53 4.58 -4.07 -6.23
N GLU A 54 3.91 -5.12 -5.78
CA GLU A 54 4.09 -5.62 -4.41
C GLU A 54 5.54 -6.10 -4.25
N ILE A 55 6.21 -5.60 -3.21
CA ILE A 55 7.61 -5.90 -2.89
C ILE A 55 7.77 -6.58 -1.52
N GLY A 56 6.70 -6.70 -0.74
CA GLY A 56 6.74 -7.40 0.54
C GLY A 56 5.46 -7.26 1.35
N PHE A 57 5.50 -7.87 2.54
CA PHE A 57 4.41 -7.86 3.50
C PHE A 57 4.98 -7.85 4.93
N ILE A 58 4.44 -6.99 5.78
CA ILE A 58 4.78 -6.93 7.21
C ILE A 58 3.59 -7.50 7.99
N PRO A 59 3.75 -8.63 8.69
CA PRO A 59 2.72 -9.13 9.59
C PRO A 59 2.62 -8.24 10.83
N THR A 60 1.41 -8.10 11.33
CA THR A 60 1.11 -7.33 12.54
C THR A 60 0.20 -8.17 13.46
N GLY A 61 -0.81 -7.57 14.09
CA GLY A 61 -1.86 -8.26 14.84
C GLY A 61 -3.19 -8.26 14.08
N ILE A 62 -4.17 -8.94 14.69
CA ILE A 62 -5.49 -9.16 14.10
C ILE A 62 -6.15 -7.83 13.74
N GLY A 63 -6.64 -7.73 12.49
CA GLY A 63 -7.51 -6.65 12.04
C GLY A 63 -6.79 -5.34 11.76
N THR A 64 -5.65 -5.37 11.07
CA THR A 64 -4.89 -4.15 10.75
C THR A 64 -5.68 -3.16 9.92
N HIS A 65 -5.77 -1.93 10.40
CA HIS A 65 -6.72 -0.96 9.88
C HIS A 65 -6.08 0.39 9.58
N GLY A 66 -5.71 1.15 10.61
CA GLY A 66 -5.12 2.49 10.49
C GLY A 66 -3.73 2.55 11.12
N PHE A 67 -2.83 3.30 10.51
CA PHE A 67 -1.47 3.47 11.00
C PHE A 67 -0.88 4.81 10.56
N VAL A 68 0.25 5.17 11.15
CA VAL A 68 1.05 6.34 10.79
C VAL A 68 2.46 5.90 10.47
N VAL A 69 3.07 6.55 9.47
CA VAL A 69 4.48 6.37 9.14
C VAL A 69 5.25 7.52 9.79
N SER A 70 6.34 7.19 10.47
CA SER A 70 7.30 8.13 11.02
C SER A 70 7.84 9.06 9.92
N ARG A 71 8.23 10.29 10.26
CA ARG A 71 8.74 11.24 9.25
C ARG A 71 10.19 10.98 8.88
N ASP A 72 10.94 10.36 9.78
CA ASP A 72 12.34 10.00 9.64
C ASP A 72 12.55 8.61 9.02
N GLY A 73 11.49 7.79 8.92
CA GLY A 73 11.57 6.42 8.43
C GLY A 73 11.99 5.47 9.53
#